data_AF-A0A067T1M8-F1
#
_entry.id   AF-A0A067T1M8-F1
#
_cell.length_a   1.000
_cell.length_b   1.000
_cell.length_c   1.000
_cell.angle_alpha   90.00
_cell.angle_beta   90.00
_cell.angle_gamma   90.00
#
_symmetry.space_group_name_H-M   'P 1'
#
loop_
_entity.id
_entity.type
_entity.pdbx_description
1 polymer ?
#
loop_
_entity_poly.entity_id
_entity_poly.type
_entity_poly.pdbx_seq_one_letter_code
_entity_poly.pdbx_strand_id
1 'polypeptide(L)'
;MTGPGPQPLQTRKEEEAEVPFIPPDILEERRLEKIPSSLHTIKAYRFRPSKNSWKHALTSGLEVDPGKERALEEKKAPCTQLRIITWNVDMVSDHAEDRLTAALRHIEEEVLKGKEGEAPEPCCILLQEVRASLLPYLLRDEWVRRWFVVTPFTQDKWPEGAYYGCVTLIARSLNIAECDILHYGVTTMQRTALCVKVKLQFPGTQEKAVISIVNTHLESLPEGSMARPIQLEMCSRFLRVEGVQGGVIAGDMNAIGPEDAMIGKDLGLRDSWRKGETDAGKTWGYQGQNTGNFPANRLDKIFYLPAMGYKVDEPKRIGVGLKVKESSNQALWVSDHYGLETTLRMLKPRSNSS
;
A
#
# COMPACT_ATOMS: atom_id res chain seq x y z
N MET A 1 -42.10 -20.44 68.89
CA MET A 1 -42.70 -20.43 67.53
C MET A 1 -42.16 -19.21 66.80
N THR A 2 -40.98 -19.35 66.21
CA THR A 2 -40.27 -18.32 65.46
C THR A 2 -40.53 -18.57 63.98
N GLY A 3 -41.33 -17.72 63.35
CA GLY A 3 -41.63 -17.80 61.92
C GLY A 3 -40.39 -17.44 61.07
N PRO A 4 -40.25 -18.01 59.86
CA PRO A 4 -39.12 -17.69 59.01
C PRO A 4 -39.32 -16.31 58.37
N GLY A 5 -38.30 -15.46 58.50
CA GLY A 5 -38.21 -14.17 57.82
C GLY A 5 -37.95 -14.31 56.31
N PRO A 6 -38.04 -13.20 55.57
CA PRO A 6 -37.96 -13.20 54.11
C PRO A 6 -36.55 -13.55 53.63
N GLN A 7 -36.47 -14.45 52.63
CA GLN A 7 -35.22 -14.80 51.95
C GLN A 7 -34.74 -13.64 51.07
N PRO A 8 -33.44 -13.31 51.06
CA PRO A 8 -32.88 -12.40 50.06
C PRO A 8 -32.79 -13.10 48.70
N LEU A 9 -33.24 -12.42 47.64
CA LEU A 9 -32.98 -12.82 46.26
C LEU A 9 -31.45 -12.87 46.04
N GLN A 10 -30.90 -14.07 45.86
CA GLN A 10 -29.55 -14.26 45.34
C GLN A 10 -29.57 -13.91 43.85
N THR A 11 -29.00 -12.78 43.48
CA THR A 11 -28.58 -12.51 42.10
C THR A 11 -27.42 -13.44 41.78
N ARG A 12 -27.66 -14.45 40.94
CA ARG A 12 -26.58 -15.19 40.29
C ARG A 12 -25.81 -14.19 39.41
N LYS A 13 -24.55 -13.94 39.77
CA LYS A 13 -23.56 -13.46 38.80
C LYS A 13 -23.35 -14.60 37.80
N GLU A 14 -23.82 -14.40 36.57
CA GLU A 14 -23.33 -15.18 35.45
C GLU A 14 -21.89 -14.75 35.20
N GLU A 15 -20.95 -15.66 35.50
CA GLU A 15 -19.58 -15.55 34.99
C GLU A 15 -19.66 -15.81 33.48
N GLU A 16 -19.50 -14.75 32.68
CA GLU A 16 -19.27 -14.87 31.24
C GLU A 16 -17.93 -15.57 31.02
N ALA A 17 -18.00 -16.83 30.60
CA ALA A 17 -16.85 -17.58 30.15
C ALA A 17 -16.41 -17.05 28.77
N GLU A 18 -15.21 -16.49 28.68
CA GLU A 18 -14.54 -16.24 27.40
C GLU A 18 -14.32 -17.58 26.68
N VAL A 19 -14.94 -17.75 25.52
CA VAL A 19 -14.66 -18.86 24.62
C VAL A 19 -14.21 -18.27 23.28
N PRO A 20 -12.90 -18.26 22.98
CA PRO A 20 -12.45 -17.96 21.62
C PRO A 20 -12.90 -19.11 20.72
N PHE A 21 -13.75 -18.80 19.72
CA PHE A 21 -14.02 -19.71 18.63
C PHE A 21 -12.79 -19.75 17.71
N ILE A 22 -11.86 -20.64 18.06
CA ILE A 22 -10.84 -21.13 17.14
C ILE A 22 -11.51 -22.27 16.36
N PRO A 23 -11.68 -22.16 15.03
CA PRO A 23 -12.10 -23.31 14.24
C PRO A 23 -11.15 -24.49 14.52
N PRO A 24 -11.65 -25.66 14.94
CA PRO A 24 -10.81 -26.83 15.07
C PRO A 24 -10.41 -27.22 13.65
N ASP A 25 -9.14 -26.97 13.29
CA ASP A 25 -8.33 -27.63 12.25
C ASP A 25 -7.09 -26.82 11.81
N ILE A 26 -6.72 -25.70 12.45
CA ILE A 26 -5.45 -25.00 12.16
C ILE A 26 -4.61 -24.83 13.43
N LEU A 27 -4.29 -25.96 14.08
CA LEU A 27 -3.18 -26.05 15.03
C LEU A 27 -2.25 -27.18 14.59
N GLU A 28 -1.70 -27.06 13.39
CA GLU A 28 -0.35 -27.54 13.20
C GLU A 28 0.58 -26.39 13.55
N GLU A 29 1.45 -26.64 14.52
CA GLU A 29 2.66 -25.87 14.79
C GLU A 29 3.49 -25.76 13.50
N ARG A 30 3.11 -24.87 12.59
CA ARG A 30 3.97 -24.49 11.47
C ARG A 30 5.09 -23.67 12.07
N ARG A 31 6.15 -24.37 12.49
CA ARG A 31 7.51 -23.84 12.35
C ARG A 31 7.53 -23.19 10.98
N LEU A 32 7.73 -21.88 10.91
CA LEU A 32 7.82 -21.16 9.63
C LEU A 32 8.79 -21.96 8.75
N GLU A 33 8.26 -22.72 7.79
CA GLU A 33 9.09 -23.41 6.84
C GLU A 33 9.91 -22.32 6.17
N LYS A 34 11.24 -22.49 6.16
CA LYS A 34 12.15 -21.54 5.53
C LYS A 34 12.05 -21.70 4.02
N ILE A 35 10.88 -21.40 3.46
CA ILE A 35 10.74 -21.15 2.03
C ILE A 35 11.61 -19.92 1.75
N PRO A 36 12.55 -19.99 0.79
CA PRO A 36 13.35 -18.84 0.45
C PRO A 36 12.47 -17.80 -0.25
N SER A 37 12.63 -16.51 0.09
CA SER A 37 12.03 -15.43 -0.68
C SER A 37 12.58 -15.42 -2.10
N SER A 38 11.74 -15.09 -3.09
CA SER A 38 12.14 -15.01 -4.50
C SER A 38 11.88 -13.62 -5.06
N LEU A 39 12.88 -13.05 -5.73
CA LEU A 39 12.82 -11.72 -6.32
C LEU A 39 12.68 -11.85 -7.84
N HIS A 40 11.70 -11.16 -8.41
CA HIS A 40 11.42 -11.18 -9.84
C HIS A 40 11.39 -9.76 -10.38
N THR A 41 12.25 -9.45 -11.33
CA THR A 41 12.12 -8.21 -12.13
C THR A 41 10.96 -8.38 -13.10
N ILE A 42 9.98 -7.49 -13.03
CA ILE A 42 8.73 -7.56 -13.78
C ILE A 42 8.54 -6.36 -14.67
N LYS A 43 7.64 -6.51 -15.65
CA LYS A 43 7.32 -5.45 -16.61
C LYS A 43 6.14 -4.62 -16.10
N ALA A 44 6.19 -3.34 -16.43
CA ALA A 44 5.05 -2.43 -16.30
C ALA A 44 4.38 -2.26 -17.66
N TYR A 45 3.07 -2.05 -17.70
CA TYR A 45 2.28 -2.05 -18.93
C TYR A 45 1.54 -0.74 -19.09
N ARG A 46 1.53 -0.20 -20.31
CA ARG A 46 0.77 0.98 -20.67
C ARG A 46 -0.23 0.66 -21.76
N PHE A 47 -1.42 1.22 -21.66
CA PHE A 47 -2.42 1.12 -22.70
C PHE A 47 -2.03 1.97 -23.92
N ARG A 48 -2.22 1.44 -25.14
CA ARG A 48 -2.04 2.14 -26.41
C ARG A 48 -3.39 2.33 -27.09
N PRO A 49 -3.98 3.54 -27.03
CA PRO A 49 -5.28 3.82 -27.67
C PRO A 49 -5.30 3.44 -29.15
N SER A 50 -4.26 3.80 -29.90
CA SER A 50 -4.18 3.52 -31.35
C SER A 50 -4.16 2.04 -31.74
N LYS A 51 -3.88 1.13 -30.79
CA LYS A 51 -3.87 -0.32 -31.02
C LYS A 51 -4.90 -1.07 -30.18
N ASN A 52 -5.74 -0.32 -29.45
CA ASN A 52 -6.66 -0.84 -28.44
C ASN A 52 -6.06 -1.97 -27.56
N SER A 53 -4.80 -1.83 -27.13
CA SER A 53 -4.05 -2.92 -26.47
C SER A 53 -3.04 -2.41 -25.46
N TRP A 54 -2.74 -3.24 -24.46
CA TRP A 54 -1.67 -3.01 -23.51
C TRP A 54 -0.32 -3.43 -24.10
N LYS A 55 0.72 -2.64 -23.84
CA LYS A 55 2.11 -2.94 -24.24
C LYS A 55 3.04 -2.65 -23.08
N HIS A 56 4.13 -3.42 -22.95
CA HIS A 56 5.22 -3.09 -22.04
C HIS A 56 5.63 -1.63 -22.16
N ALA A 57 5.66 -0.93 -21.04
CA ALA A 57 6.32 0.34 -20.90
C ALA A 57 7.83 0.14 -21.03
N LEU A 58 8.50 1.11 -21.61
CA LEU A 58 9.96 1.12 -21.64
C LEU A 58 10.46 1.58 -20.26
N THR A 59 11.50 0.92 -19.78
CA THR A 59 12.20 1.28 -18.55
C THR A 59 13.56 1.87 -18.89
N SER A 60 14.05 2.80 -18.08
CA SER A 60 15.33 3.48 -18.30
C SER A 60 16.53 2.78 -17.66
N GLY A 61 16.31 1.76 -16.81
CA GLY A 61 17.36 1.15 -16.00
C GLY A 61 17.77 2.04 -14.83
N LEU A 62 18.58 1.47 -13.92
CA LEU A 62 19.07 2.19 -12.73
C LEU A 62 20.13 3.23 -13.10
N GLU A 63 20.99 2.93 -14.07
CA GLU A 63 22.00 3.87 -14.55
C GLU A 63 21.36 5.04 -15.28
N VAL A 64 21.94 6.23 -15.10
CA VAL A 64 21.59 7.43 -15.85
C VAL A 64 22.35 7.38 -17.17
N ASP A 65 21.74 6.83 -18.20
CA ASP A 65 22.26 6.81 -19.58
C ASP A 65 21.62 7.96 -20.39
N PRO A 66 22.35 9.04 -20.70
CA PRO A 66 21.79 10.20 -21.40
C PRO A 66 21.19 9.87 -22.76
N GLY A 67 21.70 8.86 -23.47
CA GLY A 67 21.21 8.45 -24.78
C GLY A 67 19.87 7.70 -24.69
N LYS A 68 19.76 6.76 -23.75
CA LYS A 68 18.49 6.05 -23.47
C LYS A 68 17.46 6.96 -22.84
N GLU A 69 17.86 7.84 -21.93
CA GLU A 69 16.98 8.79 -21.28
C GLU A 69 16.41 9.78 -22.28
N ARG A 70 17.24 10.35 -23.16
CA ARG A 70 16.75 11.27 -24.20
C ARG A 70 15.65 10.65 -25.06
N ALA A 71 15.80 9.38 -25.48
CA ALA A 71 14.77 8.68 -26.23
C ALA A 71 13.46 8.43 -25.45
N LEU A 72 13.51 8.38 -24.11
CA LEU A 72 12.36 8.16 -23.22
C LEU A 72 11.75 9.46 -22.69
N GLU A 73 12.54 10.53 -22.63
CA GLU A 73 12.27 11.79 -21.94
C GLU A 73 12.06 12.98 -22.87
N GLU A 74 12.36 12.88 -24.17
CA GLU A 74 12.06 13.93 -25.16
C GLU A 74 10.57 14.37 -25.17
N LYS A 75 9.70 13.71 -24.38
CA LYS A 75 8.28 14.04 -24.18
C LYS A 75 7.84 14.23 -22.72
N LYS A 76 8.74 14.24 -21.72
CA LYS A 76 8.36 14.34 -20.30
C LYS A 76 9.05 15.51 -19.61
N ALA A 77 8.29 16.28 -18.82
CA ALA A 77 8.85 17.35 -18.01
C ALA A 77 9.66 16.77 -16.82
N PRO A 78 10.76 17.44 -16.41
CA PRO A 78 11.42 17.22 -15.13
C PRO A 78 10.47 17.03 -13.96
N CYS A 79 10.63 15.93 -13.23
CA CYS A 79 9.80 15.61 -12.07
C CYS A 79 10.65 15.69 -10.81
N THR A 80 10.38 16.66 -9.93
CA THR A 80 11.14 16.89 -8.68
C THR A 80 10.40 16.39 -7.44
N GLN A 81 9.15 15.95 -7.61
CA GLN A 81 8.30 15.44 -6.55
C GLN A 81 7.26 14.47 -7.12
N LEU A 82 6.77 13.55 -6.30
CA LEU A 82 5.63 12.71 -6.64
C LEU A 82 4.69 12.53 -5.46
N ARG A 83 3.40 12.37 -5.74
CA ARG A 83 2.40 11.96 -4.75
C ARG A 83 2.34 10.45 -4.62
N ILE A 84 2.21 9.98 -3.40
CA ILE A 84 2.12 8.56 -3.06
C ILE A 84 0.77 8.38 -2.39
N ILE A 85 -0.11 7.61 -3.02
CA ILE A 85 -1.41 7.24 -2.48
C ILE A 85 -1.37 5.75 -2.20
N THR A 86 -1.74 5.31 -0.99
CA THR A 86 -1.83 3.90 -0.65
C THR A 86 -3.20 3.57 -0.07
N TRP A 87 -3.77 2.43 -0.47
CA TRP A 87 -5.07 2.00 0.01
C TRP A 87 -5.26 0.49 -0.10
N ASN A 88 -5.56 -0.17 1.02
CA ASN A 88 -6.14 -1.50 1.02
C ASN A 88 -7.59 -1.38 0.49
N VAL A 89 -7.90 -2.05 -0.62
CA VAL A 89 -9.22 -1.93 -1.28
C VAL A 89 -10.22 -3.02 -0.89
N ASP A 90 -9.96 -3.74 0.21
CA ASP A 90 -10.83 -4.78 0.77
C ASP A 90 -11.09 -5.90 -0.26
N MET A 91 -10.41 -7.02 -0.16
CA MET A 91 -10.69 -8.16 -1.06
C MET A 91 -11.96 -8.91 -0.67
N VAL A 92 -12.47 -8.75 0.54
CA VAL A 92 -13.43 -9.67 1.15
C VAL A 92 -14.87 -9.24 0.87
N SER A 93 -15.20 -7.96 1.01
CA SER A 93 -16.59 -7.47 0.90
C SER A 93 -17.20 -7.71 -0.49
N ASP A 94 -18.53 -7.71 -0.57
CA ASP A 94 -19.32 -7.80 -1.81
C ASP A 94 -19.32 -6.52 -2.66
N HIS A 95 -19.62 -6.63 -3.95
CA HIS A 95 -19.61 -5.50 -4.91
C HIS A 95 -18.21 -4.92 -5.17
N ALA A 96 -17.22 -5.81 -5.30
CA ALA A 96 -15.81 -5.43 -5.43
C ALA A 96 -15.52 -4.53 -6.65
N GLU A 97 -16.26 -4.68 -7.76
CA GLU A 97 -16.13 -3.79 -8.94
C GLU A 97 -16.62 -2.37 -8.64
N ASP A 98 -17.81 -2.22 -8.03
CA ASP A 98 -18.37 -0.91 -7.68
C ASP A 98 -17.50 -0.18 -6.66
N ARG A 99 -16.99 -0.92 -5.66
CA ARG A 99 -16.04 -0.39 -4.67
C ARG A 99 -14.75 0.09 -5.31
N LEU A 100 -14.13 -0.72 -6.17
CA LEU A 100 -12.90 -0.34 -6.84
C LEU A 100 -13.11 0.90 -7.72
N THR A 101 -14.23 0.97 -8.45
CA THR A 101 -14.58 2.18 -9.22
C THR A 101 -14.73 3.39 -8.31
N ALA A 102 -15.48 3.29 -7.22
CA ALA A 102 -15.65 4.39 -6.29
C ALA A 102 -14.31 4.85 -5.66
N ALA A 103 -13.41 3.91 -5.35
CA ALA A 103 -12.06 4.22 -4.88
C ALA A 103 -11.26 4.99 -5.94
N LEU A 104 -11.27 4.53 -7.20
CA LEU A 104 -10.57 5.20 -8.31
C LEU A 104 -11.13 6.60 -8.57
N ARG A 105 -12.46 6.76 -8.59
CA ARG A 105 -13.11 8.08 -8.75
C ARG A 105 -12.75 9.02 -7.60
N HIS A 106 -12.79 8.54 -6.35
CA HIS A 106 -12.38 9.35 -5.20
C HIS A 106 -10.91 9.80 -5.30
N ILE A 107 -10.00 8.90 -5.71
CA ILE A 107 -8.61 9.26 -5.91
C ILE A 107 -8.47 10.28 -7.04
N GLU A 108 -9.16 10.11 -8.16
CA GLU A 108 -9.12 11.03 -9.28
C GLU A 108 -9.64 12.42 -8.91
N GLU A 109 -10.89 12.49 -8.42
CA GLU A 109 -11.67 13.71 -8.33
C GLU A 109 -11.36 14.49 -7.05
N GLU A 110 -11.24 13.80 -5.91
CA GLU A 110 -11.09 14.44 -4.60
C GLU A 110 -9.63 14.55 -4.16
N VAL A 111 -8.88 13.46 -4.34
CA VAL A 111 -7.48 13.39 -3.87
C VAL A 111 -6.56 14.10 -4.87
N LEU A 112 -6.57 13.69 -6.13
CA LEU A 112 -5.74 14.25 -7.20
C LEU A 112 -6.32 15.53 -7.80
N LYS A 113 -7.58 15.88 -7.48
CA LYS A 113 -8.27 17.06 -8.01
C LYS A 113 -8.23 17.09 -9.54
N GLY A 114 -8.38 15.90 -10.14
CA GLY A 114 -8.36 15.68 -11.56
C GLY A 114 -9.45 16.49 -12.25
N LYS A 115 -9.08 17.15 -13.34
CA LYS A 115 -10.03 17.81 -14.22
C LYS A 115 -10.19 16.96 -15.47
N GLU A 116 -11.39 17.01 -16.04
CA GLU A 116 -11.70 16.23 -17.24
C GLU A 116 -10.67 16.50 -18.36
N GLY A 117 -10.07 15.43 -18.86
CA GLY A 117 -9.08 15.51 -19.94
C GLY A 117 -7.67 15.95 -19.52
N GLU A 118 -7.44 16.32 -18.26
CA GLU A 118 -6.10 16.68 -17.76
C GLU A 118 -5.37 15.46 -17.19
N ALA A 119 -4.05 15.43 -17.38
CA ALA A 119 -3.20 14.41 -16.77
C ALA A 119 -3.08 14.67 -15.26
N PRO A 120 -3.08 13.62 -14.41
CA PRO A 120 -2.75 13.81 -13.01
C PRO A 120 -1.30 14.28 -12.86
N GLU A 121 -1.04 14.99 -11.77
CA GLU A 121 0.34 15.27 -11.35
C GLU A 121 1.12 13.95 -11.13
N PRO A 122 2.46 13.99 -11.16
CA PRO A 122 3.27 12.79 -10.96
C PRO A 122 2.89 12.07 -9.66
N CYS A 123 2.43 10.83 -9.78
CA CYS A 123 1.99 10.04 -8.65
C CYS A 123 2.16 8.54 -8.85
N CYS A 124 2.23 7.82 -7.72
CA CYS A 124 2.06 6.38 -7.64
C CYS A 124 0.85 6.07 -6.73
N ILE A 125 -0.03 5.18 -7.18
CA ILE A 125 -1.16 4.67 -6.40
C ILE A 125 -0.87 3.20 -6.08
N LEU A 126 -0.81 2.87 -4.81
CA LEU A 126 -0.39 1.59 -4.24
C LEU A 126 -1.63 0.92 -3.68
N LEU A 127 -2.15 -0.07 -4.37
CA LEU A 127 -3.34 -0.81 -3.96
C LEU A 127 -2.92 -2.16 -3.35
N GLN A 128 -3.50 -2.48 -2.20
CA GLN A 128 -3.40 -3.80 -1.56
C GLN A 128 -4.76 -4.51 -1.67
N GLU A 129 -4.79 -5.83 -1.52
CA GLU A 129 -6.03 -6.63 -1.58
C GLU A 129 -6.80 -6.54 -2.91
N VAL A 130 -6.09 -6.30 -4.02
CA VAL A 130 -6.72 -6.38 -5.34
C VAL A 130 -6.94 -7.85 -5.68
N ARG A 131 -8.20 -8.29 -5.75
CA ARG A 131 -8.56 -9.63 -6.24
C ARG A 131 -8.11 -9.84 -7.68
N ALA A 132 -7.69 -11.06 -8.01
CA ALA A 132 -7.33 -11.47 -9.37
C ALA A 132 -8.43 -11.14 -10.40
N SER A 133 -9.70 -11.36 -10.03
CA SER A 133 -10.87 -11.08 -10.87
C SER A 133 -11.05 -9.58 -11.17
N LEU A 134 -10.49 -8.68 -10.35
CA LEU A 134 -10.57 -7.24 -10.57
C LEU A 134 -9.49 -6.70 -11.50
N LEU A 135 -8.40 -7.44 -11.78
CA LEU A 135 -7.36 -6.98 -12.70
C LEU A 135 -7.93 -6.63 -14.09
N PRO A 136 -8.73 -7.48 -14.76
CA PRO A 136 -9.34 -7.11 -16.04
C PRO A 136 -10.29 -5.91 -15.96
N TYR A 137 -10.91 -5.68 -14.80
CA TYR A 137 -11.78 -4.53 -14.58
C TYR A 137 -10.97 -3.24 -14.46
N LEU A 138 -9.96 -3.23 -13.57
CA LEU A 138 -8.99 -2.14 -13.41
C LEU A 138 -8.33 -1.75 -14.74
N LEU A 139 -7.96 -2.75 -15.55
CA LEU A 139 -7.31 -2.54 -16.86
C LEU A 139 -8.27 -2.05 -17.96
N ARG A 140 -9.58 -2.07 -17.73
CA ARG A 140 -10.60 -1.52 -18.64
C ARG A 140 -10.97 -0.08 -18.29
N ASP A 141 -10.75 0.36 -17.05
CA ASP A 141 -11.03 1.72 -16.59
C ASP A 141 -10.34 2.76 -17.49
N GLU A 142 -11.12 3.76 -17.92
CA GLU A 142 -10.67 4.73 -18.92
C GLU A 142 -9.60 5.67 -18.38
N TRP A 143 -9.73 6.08 -17.12
CA TRP A 143 -8.78 6.96 -16.45
C TRP A 143 -7.43 6.26 -16.26
N VAL A 144 -7.46 5.00 -15.80
CA VAL A 144 -6.29 4.14 -15.68
C VAL A 144 -5.61 3.96 -17.04
N ARG A 145 -6.37 3.57 -18.08
CA ARG A 145 -5.84 3.40 -19.44
C ARG A 145 -5.20 4.67 -19.97
N ARG A 146 -5.81 5.83 -19.73
CA ARG A 146 -5.36 7.11 -20.26
C ARG A 146 -4.08 7.59 -19.59
N TRP A 147 -3.99 7.50 -18.26
CA TRP A 147 -2.98 8.24 -17.50
C TRP A 147 -1.94 7.39 -16.79
N PHE A 148 -2.15 6.09 -16.66
CA PHE A 148 -1.28 5.24 -15.86
C PHE A 148 -0.57 4.15 -16.67
N VAL A 149 0.55 3.72 -16.10
CA VAL A 149 1.23 2.47 -16.34
C VAL A 149 0.89 1.55 -15.15
N VAL A 150 0.67 0.26 -15.37
CA VAL A 150 0.22 -0.68 -14.35
C VAL A 150 1.23 -1.81 -14.17
N THR A 151 1.48 -2.21 -12.92
CA THR A 151 2.25 -3.41 -12.58
C THR A 151 1.78 -4.00 -11.24
N PRO A 152 1.75 -5.34 -11.07
CA PRO A 152 1.79 -6.32 -12.14
C PRO A 152 0.55 -6.20 -13.04
N PHE A 153 0.69 -6.65 -14.28
CA PHE A 153 -0.39 -6.60 -15.28
C PHE A 153 -1.29 -7.85 -15.25
N THR A 154 -0.75 -8.95 -14.74
CA THR A 154 -1.37 -10.27 -14.72
C THR A 154 -1.09 -10.94 -13.37
N GLN A 155 -2.04 -11.77 -12.93
CA GLN A 155 -1.97 -12.47 -11.63
C GLN A 155 -0.77 -13.44 -11.52
N ASP A 156 -0.21 -13.91 -12.65
CA ASP A 156 0.92 -14.85 -12.69
C ASP A 156 2.23 -14.26 -12.11
N LYS A 157 2.23 -12.96 -11.77
CA LYS A 157 3.35 -12.30 -11.08
C LYS A 157 3.22 -12.33 -9.58
N TRP A 158 2.03 -12.62 -9.04
CA TRP A 158 1.86 -12.90 -7.62
C TRP A 158 2.34 -14.33 -7.30
N PRO A 159 2.47 -14.70 -6.01
CA PRO A 159 2.85 -16.05 -5.63
C PRO A 159 1.89 -17.08 -6.22
N GLU A 160 2.39 -18.31 -6.44
CA GLU A 160 1.57 -19.39 -6.98
C GLU A 160 0.33 -19.64 -6.10
N GLY A 161 -0.83 -19.77 -6.74
CA GLY A 161 -2.11 -19.94 -6.06
C GLY A 161 -2.69 -18.66 -5.44
N ALA A 162 -2.05 -17.49 -5.61
CA ALA A 162 -2.57 -16.24 -5.08
C ALA A 162 -3.84 -15.78 -5.81
N TYR A 163 -4.89 -15.50 -5.05
CA TYR A 163 -6.17 -14.99 -5.56
C TYR A 163 -6.33 -13.46 -5.38
N TYR A 164 -5.35 -12.81 -4.74
CA TYR A 164 -5.28 -11.37 -4.55
C TYR A 164 -3.80 -10.93 -4.44
N GLY A 165 -3.55 -9.63 -4.53
CA GLY A 165 -2.22 -9.10 -4.29
C GLY A 165 -2.12 -7.58 -4.40
N CYS A 166 -0.87 -7.11 -4.46
CA CYS A 166 -0.55 -5.70 -4.63
C CYS A 166 -0.56 -5.30 -6.10
N VAL A 167 -1.08 -4.11 -6.40
CA VAL A 167 -1.01 -3.45 -7.72
C VAL A 167 -0.56 -2.01 -7.54
N THR A 168 0.34 -1.54 -8.40
CA THR A 168 0.77 -0.15 -8.44
C THR A 168 0.40 0.48 -9.78
N LEU A 169 -0.35 1.58 -9.72
CA LEU A 169 -0.59 2.49 -10.84
C LEU A 169 0.44 3.61 -10.80
N ILE A 170 1.12 3.85 -11.92
CA ILE A 170 2.25 4.78 -12.02
C ILE A 170 1.88 5.83 -13.06
N ALA A 171 1.82 7.10 -12.68
CA ALA A 171 1.49 8.18 -13.61
C ALA A 171 2.46 8.16 -14.80
N ARG A 172 1.93 8.29 -16.01
CA ARG A 172 2.74 8.26 -17.25
C ARG A 172 3.78 9.37 -17.33
N SER A 173 3.63 10.43 -16.54
CA SER A 173 4.59 11.52 -16.36
C SER A 173 5.90 11.06 -15.68
N LEU A 174 5.89 9.96 -14.94
CA LEU A 174 7.08 9.42 -14.26
C LEU A 174 7.98 8.62 -15.21
N ASN A 175 9.30 8.72 -15.03
CA ASN A 175 10.28 7.86 -15.68
C ASN A 175 10.52 6.63 -14.80
N ILE A 176 10.11 5.44 -15.29
CA ILE A 176 10.28 4.17 -14.59
C ILE A 176 11.68 3.64 -14.88
N ALA A 177 12.49 3.48 -13.85
CA ALA A 177 13.81 2.85 -13.93
C ALA A 177 13.67 1.33 -14.01
N GLU A 178 12.87 0.74 -13.13
CA GLU A 178 12.70 -0.72 -12.98
C GLU A 178 11.47 -1.03 -12.12
N CYS A 179 10.92 -2.24 -12.27
CA CYS A 179 9.90 -2.77 -11.38
C CYS A 179 10.29 -4.17 -10.93
N ASP A 180 10.13 -4.47 -9.65
CA ASP A 180 10.38 -5.79 -9.07
C ASP A 180 9.24 -6.21 -8.18
N ILE A 181 9.02 -7.51 -8.08
CA ILE A 181 8.16 -8.10 -7.06
C ILE A 181 8.94 -9.14 -6.28
N LEU A 182 8.96 -8.98 -4.96
CA LEU A 182 9.50 -9.94 -4.02
C LEU A 182 8.35 -10.78 -3.47
N HIS A 183 8.43 -12.09 -3.66
CA HIS A 183 7.60 -13.05 -2.96
C HIS A 183 8.25 -13.36 -1.63
N TYR A 184 7.57 -13.06 -0.53
CA TYR A 184 8.11 -13.42 0.78
C TYR A 184 8.09 -14.93 0.92
N GLY A 185 9.19 -15.50 1.36
CA GLY A 185 9.23 -16.90 1.79
C GLY A 185 8.59 -17.09 3.17
N VAL A 186 8.67 -16.07 4.02
CA VAL A 186 8.04 -16.04 5.34
C VAL A 186 6.65 -15.44 5.21
N THR A 187 5.69 -16.23 4.72
CA THR A 187 4.27 -15.84 4.64
C THR A 187 3.36 -17.06 4.57
N THR A 188 2.16 -16.96 5.16
CA THR A 188 1.09 -17.96 4.97
C THR A 188 -0.09 -17.39 4.17
N MET A 189 -0.07 -16.09 3.90
CA MET A 189 -1.12 -15.35 3.20
C MET A 189 -0.66 -14.83 1.82
N GLN A 190 0.37 -15.44 1.23
CA GLN A 190 0.84 -15.11 -0.13
C GLN A 190 1.25 -13.63 -0.30
N ARG A 191 1.85 -13.06 0.75
CA ARG A 191 2.24 -11.64 0.79
C ARG A 191 3.42 -11.34 -0.14
N THR A 192 3.49 -10.10 -0.62
CA THR A 192 4.58 -9.62 -1.50
C THR A 192 5.02 -8.19 -1.17
N ALA A 193 6.22 -7.83 -1.63
CA ALA A 193 6.63 -6.45 -1.81
C ALA A 193 6.77 -6.14 -3.30
N LEU A 194 5.98 -5.19 -3.78
CA LEU A 194 6.01 -4.68 -5.15
C LEU A 194 6.77 -3.36 -5.18
N CYS A 195 7.98 -3.35 -5.72
CA CYS A 195 8.83 -2.16 -5.80
C CYS A 195 8.77 -1.57 -7.21
N VAL A 196 8.43 -0.29 -7.31
CA VAL A 196 8.60 0.52 -8.52
C VAL A 196 9.69 1.55 -8.29
N LYS A 197 10.74 1.52 -9.10
CA LYS A 197 11.83 2.49 -9.05
C LYS A 197 11.58 3.58 -10.09
N VAL A 198 11.56 4.84 -9.67
CA VAL A 198 11.31 5.99 -10.54
C VAL A 198 12.46 6.99 -10.47
N LYS A 199 12.73 7.70 -11.57
CA LYS A 199 13.74 8.76 -11.61
C LYS A 199 13.10 10.11 -11.30
N LEU A 200 13.63 10.79 -10.29
CA LEU A 200 13.30 12.17 -9.96
C LEU A 200 14.53 13.08 -10.12
N GLN A 201 14.29 14.34 -10.40
CA GLN A 201 15.33 15.35 -10.59
C GLN A 201 15.52 16.18 -9.33
N PHE A 202 16.77 16.51 -9.01
CA PHE A 202 17.06 17.47 -7.96
C PHE A 202 16.68 18.89 -8.41
N PRO A 203 15.92 19.66 -7.61
CA PRO A 203 15.43 20.97 -8.03
C PRO A 203 16.57 21.93 -8.41
N GLY A 204 16.49 22.52 -9.60
CA GLY A 204 17.48 23.48 -10.09
C GLY A 204 18.75 22.87 -10.69
N THR A 205 18.80 21.55 -10.87
CA THR A 205 19.94 20.84 -11.51
C THR A 205 19.43 19.95 -12.64
N GLN A 206 20.32 19.32 -13.42
CA GLN A 206 19.98 18.22 -14.34
C GLN A 206 20.21 16.83 -13.71
N GLU A 207 20.68 16.78 -12.47
CA GLU A 207 20.99 15.55 -11.76
C GLU A 207 19.71 14.82 -11.36
N LYS A 208 19.73 13.50 -11.48
CA LYS A 208 18.60 12.63 -11.15
C LYS A 208 18.98 11.61 -10.10
N ALA A 209 17.98 11.23 -9.33
CA ALA A 209 18.05 10.16 -8.34
C ALA A 209 16.99 9.10 -8.67
N VAL A 210 17.35 7.83 -8.51
CA VAL A 210 16.39 6.73 -8.53
C VAL A 210 15.80 6.58 -7.14
N ILE A 211 14.47 6.62 -7.05
CA ILE A 211 13.69 6.51 -5.82
C ILE A 211 12.84 5.23 -5.88
N SER A 212 12.99 4.36 -4.88
CA SER A 212 12.19 3.15 -4.72
C SER A 212 10.85 3.46 -4.05
N ILE A 213 9.76 3.04 -4.67
CA ILE A 213 8.40 3.12 -4.13
C ILE A 213 7.92 1.68 -3.92
N VAL A 214 7.88 1.23 -2.66
CA VAL A 214 7.51 -0.14 -2.30
C VAL A 214 6.06 -0.17 -1.82
N ASN A 215 5.22 -0.93 -2.53
CA ASN A 215 3.86 -1.28 -2.16
C ASN A 215 3.89 -2.66 -1.48
N THR A 216 3.38 -2.78 -0.25
CA THR A 216 3.28 -4.08 0.41
C THR A 216 2.03 -4.20 1.26
N HIS A 217 1.62 -5.44 1.49
CA HIS A 217 0.67 -5.80 2.53
C HIS A 217 1.37 -6.85 3.39
N LEU A 218 1.72 -6.50 4.63
CA LEU A 218 2.42 -7.41 5.55
C LEU A 218 1.46 -8.45 6.14
N GLU A 219 2.01 -9.49 6.76
CA GLU A 219 1.22 -10.58 7.36
C GLU A 219 0.16 -10.06 8.33
N SER A 220 -1.10 -10.42 8.09
CA SER A 220 -2.24 -10.01 8.91
C SER A 220 -2.33 -10.83 10.18
N LEU A 221 -3.26 -10.39 11.05
CA LEU A 221 -3.62 -11.03 12.31
C LEU A 221 -2.45 -11.08 13.32
N PRO A 222 -2.73 -11.36 14.61
CA PRO A 222 -1.68 -11.49 15.62
C PRO A 222 -0.63 -12.57 15.30
N GLU A 223 -1.03 -13.65 14.61
CA GLU A 223 -0.15 -14.75 14.19
C GLU A 223 0.94 -14.28 13.21
N GLY A 224 0.66 -13.21 12.46
CA GLY A 224 1.62 -12.58 11.55
C GLY A 224 2.76 -11.82 12.22
N SER A 225 2.71 -11.60 13.54
CA SER A 225 3.67 -10.78 14.31
C SER A 225 5.13 -11.18 14.12
N MET A 226 5.42 -12.48 13.98
CA MET A 226 6.79 -12.96 13.74
C MET A 226 7.25 -12.74 12.30
N ALA A 227 6.33 -12.68 11.33
CA ALA A 227 6.64 -12.49 9.92
C ALA A 227 6.83 -11.01 9.56
N ARG A 228 6.01 -10.11 10.12
CA ARG A 228 6.01 -8.67 9.78
C ARG A 228 7.40 -8.00 9.88
N PRO A 229 8.22 -8.23 10.93
CA PRO A 229 9.56 -7.66 11.01
C PRO A 229 10.47 -8.09 9.87
N ILE A 230 10.44 -9.38 9.52
CA ILE A 230 11.28 -9.97 8.47
C ILE A 230 10.84 -9.45 7.09
N GLN A 231 9.52 -9.37 6.86
CA GLN A 231 8.97 -8.83 5.63
C GLN A 231 9.30 -7.34 5.45
N LEU A 232 9.17 -6.53 6.50
CA LEU A 232 9.52 -5.10 6.45
C LEU A 232 11.04 -4.90 6.29
N GLU A 233 11.86 -5.75 6.89
CA GLU A 233 13.31 -5.76 6.66
C GLU A 233 13.61 -5.98 5.17
N MET A 234 12.97 -6.97 4.53
CA MET A 234 13.13 -7.23 3.11
C MET A 234 12.68 -6.04 2.24
N CYS A 235 11.57 -5.37 2.58
CA CYS A 235 11.18 -4.11 1.95
C CYS A 235 12.27 -3.04 2.05
N SER A 236 12.89 -2.89 3.23
CA SER A 236 13.92 -1.88 3.47
C SER A 236 15.15 -2.04 2.57
N ARG A 237 15.43 -3.27 2.10
CA ARG A 237 16.56 -3.55 1.19
C ARG A 237 16.37 -2.86 -0.17
N PHE A 238 15.15 -2.72 -0.68
CA PHE A 238 14.88 -1.98 -1.93
C PHE A 238 15.28 -0.51 -1.86
N LEU A 239 15.30 0.08 -0.66
CA LEU A 239 15.70 1.48 -0.46
C LEU A 239 17.23 1.65 -0.38
N ARG A 240 17.98 0.55 -0.37
CA ARG A 240 19.43 0.49 -0.14
C ARG A 240 20.21 -0.21 -1.26
N VAL A 241 19.53 -0.57 -2.34
CA VAL A 241 20.16 -1.17 -3.53
C VAL A 241 21.13 -0.17 -4.15
N GLU A 242 22.25 -0.66 -4.66
CA GLU A 242 23.19 0.18 -5.41
C GLU A 242 22.49 0.88 -6.59
N GLY A 243 22.79 2.16 -6.79
CA GLY A 243 22.12 2.99 -7.79
C GLY A 243 20.75 3.54 -7.35
N VAL A 244 20.25 3.20 -6.15
CA VAL A 244 19.05 3.78 -5.55
C VAL A 244 19.43 4.79 -4.46
N GLN A 245 18.86 5.99 -4.53
CA GLN A 245 19.10 7.06 -3.56
C GLN A 245 18.39 6.82 -2.22
N GLY A 246 17.24 6.14 -2.26
CA GLY A 246 16.38 5.86 -1.11
C GLY A 246 14.95 5.62 -1.58
N GLY A 247 13.98 5.93 -0.71
CA GLY A 247 12.57 5.99 -1.08
C GLY A 247 11.61 5.70 0.05
N VAL A 248 10.45 5.13 -0.30
CA VAL A 248 9.34 4.88 0.61
C VAL A 248 8.88 3.43 0.57
N ILE A 249 8.35 2.97 1.70
CA ILE A 249 7.58 1.74 1.83
C ILE A 249 6.21 2.15 2.35
N ALA A 250 5.15 1.86 1.59
CA ALA A 250 3.79 2.25 1.90
C ALA A 250 2.84 1.08 1.66
N GLY A 251 1.76 1.05 2.43
CA GLY A 251 0.78 -0.02 2.38
C GLY A 251 0.19 -0.35 3.73
N ASP A 252 -0.49 -1.49 3.76
CA ASP A 252 -1.03 -2.08 4.95
C ASP A 252 0.07 -2.85 5.68
N MET A 253 0.56 -2.27 6.78
CA MET A 253 1.62 -2.87 7.57
C MET A 253 1.08 -3.87 8.59
N ASN A 254 -0.25 -4.01 8.74
CA ASN A 254 -0.87 -4.77 9.80
C ASN A 254 -0.21 -4.51 11.17
N ALA A 255 0.06 -3.23 11.47
CA ALA A 255 0.68 -2.84 12.74
C ALA A 255 -0.35 -2.94 13.87
N ILE A 256 -0.57 -4.17 14.33
CA ILE A 256 -1.64 -4.55 15.25
C ILE A 256 -1.19 -4.33 16.69
N GLY A 257 0.02 -4.80 17.04
CA GLY A 257 0.53 -4.82 18.40
C GLY A 257 1.59 -3.75 18.70
N PRO A 258 1.92 -3.50 19.98
CA PRO A 258 3.00 -2.60 20.38
C PRO A 258 4.36 -2.97 19.77
N GLU A 259 4.62 -4.26 19.55
CA GLU A 259 5.82 -4.77 18.90
C GLU A 259 5.97 -4.24 17.46
N ASP A 260 4.86 -3.98 16.76
CA ASP A 260 4.87 -3.48 15.40
C ASP A 260 5.24 -1.99 15.31
N ALA A 261 5.11 -1.25 16.41
CA ALA A 261 5.40 0.17 16.45
C ALA A 261 6.89 0.47 16.26
N MET A 262 7.76 -0.47 16.64
CA MET A 262 9.22 -0.27 16.68
C MET A 262 9.94 -0.81 15.44
N ILE A 263 9.34 -1.76 14.70
CA ILE A 263 9.98 -2.44 13.57
C ILE A 263 10.62 -1.45 12.59
N GLY A 264 9.86 -0.43 12.15
CA GLY A 264 10.37 0.55 11.20
C GLY A 264 11.60 1.31 11.73
N LYS A 265 11.57 1.71 13.01
CA LYS A 265 12.68 2.42 13.65
C LYS A 265 13.92 1.54 13.76
N ASP A 266 13.76 0.27 14.11
CA ASP A 266 14.87 -0.68 14.25
C ASP A 266 15.57 -0.97 12.91
N LEU A 267 14.84 -0.81 11.80
CA LEU A 267 15.38 -0.89 10.42
C LEU A 267 15.99 0.43 9.92
N GLY A 268 16.06 1.46 10.78
CA GLY A 268 16.52 2.80 10.43
C GLY A 268 15.57 3.56 9.51
N LEU A 269 14.31 3.14 9.43
CA LEU A 269 13.26 3.84 8.70
C LEU A 269 12.60 4.88 9.62
N ARG A 270 12.06 5.93 9.01
CA ARG A 270 11.25 6.92 9.70
C ARG A 270 9.80 6.80 9.26
N ASP A 271 8.88 6.82 10.21
CA ASP A 271 7.45 6.99 9.91
C ASP A 271 7.18 8.43 9.47
N SER A 272 6.49 8.60 8.35
CA SER A 272 6.06 9.92 7.88
C SER A 272 4.98 10.52 8.78
N TRP A 273 4.22 9.69 9.50
CA TRP A 273 3.29 10.13 10.55
C TRP A 273 4.03 10.45 11.85
N ARG A 274 3.86 11.68 12.35
CA ARG A 274 4.67 12.21 13.47
C ARG A 274 3.90 12.45 14.76
N LYS A 275 2.58 12.28 14.73
CA LYS A 275 1.67 12.59 15.86
C LYS A 275 1.47 11.41 16.82
N GLY A 276 2.32 10.38 16.74
CA GLY A 276 2.22 9.17 17.56
C GLY A 276 0.95 8.36 17.29
N GLU A 277 0.66 7.36 18.12
CA GLU A 277 -0.52 6.50 17.97
C GLU A 277 -1.77 7.17 18.55
N THR A 278 -2.28 8.16 17.82
CA THR A 278 -3.52 8.91 18.13
C THR A 278 -4.66 8.51 17.19
N ASP A 279 -5.92 8.79 17.57
CA ASP A 279 -7.09 8.51 16.72
C ASP A 279 -7.04 9.17 15.34
N ALA A 280 -6.30 10.29 15.23
CA ALA A 280 -6.09 10.97 13.96
C ALA A 280 -5.25 10.14 12.98
N GLY A 281 -4.42 9.22 13.47
CA GLY A 281 -3.59 8.33 12.67
C GLY A 281 -4.26 7.01 12.31
N LYS A 282 -5.30 6.59 13.05
CA LYS A 282 -5.98 5.31 12.80
C LYS A 282 -6.57 5.26 11.39
N THR A 283 -6.34 4.15 10.71
CA THR A 283 -6.74 3.89 9.33
C THR A 283 -7.76 2.76 9.20
N TRP A 284 -7.98 1.97 10.25
CA TRP A 284 -8.88 0.82 10.22
C TRP A 284 -9.79 0.76 11.45
N GLY A 285 -10.95 0.11 11.31
CA GLY A 285 -11.87 -0.21 12.39
C GLY A 285 -13.11 0.68 12.49
N TYR A 286 -13.31 1.58 11.52
CA TYR A 286 -14.44 2.51 11.48
C TYR A 286 -15.45 2.26 10.34
N GLN A 287 -15.09 1.46 9.33
CA GLN A 287 -15.87 1.34 8.08
C GLN A 287 -16.24 -0.10 7.73
N GLY A 288 -17.22 -0.67 8.43
CA GLY A 288 -17.63 -2.07 8.14
C GLY A 288 -16.54 -3.08 8.48
N GLN A 289 -16.80 -4.35 8.14
CA GLN A 289 -15.92 -5.53 8.34
C GLN A 289 -15.27 -5.75 9.72
N ASN A 290 -15.70 -5.02 10.76
CA ASN A 290 -15.24 -5.24 12.13
C ASN A 290 -16.25 -6.07 12.95
N THR A 291 -16.62 -7.25 12.47
CA THR A 291 -17.61 -8.13 13.13
C THR A 291 -17.13 -8.61 14.50
N GLY A 292 -15.81 -8.70 14.71
CA GLY A 292 -15.19 -9.04 15.99
C GLY A 292 -15.12 -7.90 16.99
N ASN A 293 -15.62 -6.70 16.67
CA ASN A 293 -15.53 -5.50 17.52
C ASN A 293 -14.10 -5.20 18.00
N PHE A 294 -13.10 -5.44 17.16
CA PHE A 294 -11.71 -5.13 17.46
C PHE A 294 -11.51 -3.61 17.58
N PRO A 295 -10.57 -3.15 18.42
CA PRO A 295 -10.29 -1.73 18.54
C PRO A 295 -9.75 -1.16 17.22
N ALA A 296 -10.20 0.04 16.86
CA ALA A 296 -9.67 0.77 15.72
C ALA A 296 -8.17 1.01 15.86
N ASN A 297 -7.42 0.88 14.76
CA ASN A 297 -5.96 0.89 14.77
C ASN A 297 -5.35 1.57 13.52
N ARG A 298 -4.04 1.86 13.56
CA ARG A 298 -3.27 2.42 12.44
C ARG A 298 -2.48 1.31 11.74
N LEU A 299 -3.19 0.56 10.89
CA LEU A 299 -2.62 -0.55 10.14
C LEU A 299 -1.77 -0.05 8.97
N ASP A 300 -2.24 0.98 8.28
CA ASP A 300 -1.58 1.56 7.11
C ASP A 300 -0.51 2.57 7.53
N LYS A 301 0.70 2.42 6.98
CA LYS A 301 1.83 3.31 7.28
C LYS A 301 2.61 3.67 6.03
N ILE A 302 3.33 4.79 6.11
CA ILE A 302 4.29 5.20 5.08
C ILE A 302 5.63 5.46 5.75
N PHE A 303 6.55 4.52 5.57
CA PHE A 303 7.93 4.59 6.03
C PHE A 303 8.84 5.14 4.94
N TYR A 304 9.92 5.79 5.33
CA TYR A 304 10.94 6.26 4.40
C TYR A 304 12.33 6.21 5.00
N LEU A 305 13.33 6.11 4.14
CA LEU A 305 14.73 6.19 4.55
C LEU A 305 15.13 7.68 4.73
N PRO A 306 15.52 8.14 5.93
CA PRO A 306 15.83 9.55 6.14
C PRO A 306 17.21 9.94 5.59
N ALA A 307 17.44 11.26 5.46
CA ALA A 307 18.73 11.86 5.09
C ALA A 307 19.24 11.53 3.67
N MET A 308 18.33 11.29 2.72
CA MET A 308 18.64 10.87 1.35
C MET A 308 18.38 11.94 0.29
N GLY A 309 18.50 13.23 0.64
CA GLY A 309 18.27 14.33 -0.33
C GLY A 309 16.81 14.52 -0.77
N TYR A 310 15.85 13.91 -0.06
CA TYR A 310 14.42 14.16 -0.21
C TYR A 310 13.73 14.30 1.16
N LYS A 311 12.49 14.78 1.14
CA LYS A 311 11.58 14.75 2.29
C LYS A 311 10.27 14.08 1.92
N VAL A 312 9.61 13.49 2.92
CA VAL A 312 8.25 12.96 2.82
C VAL A 312 7.38 13.77 3.78
N ASP A 313 6.27 14.28 3.27
CA ASP A 313 5.31 15.05 4.06
C ASP A 313 4.50 14.14 4.98
N GLU A 314 3.92 14.71 6.04
CA GLU A 314 3.01 13.94 6.91
C GLU A 314 1.77 13.50 6.11
N PRO A 315 1.37 12.22 6.18
CA PRO A 315 0.29 11.71 5.35
C PRO A 315 -1.07 12.24 5.83
N LYS A 316 -2.01 12.33 4.89
CA LYS A 316 -3.43 12.60 5.16
C LYS A 316 -4.26 11.35 4.85
N ARG A 317 -5.32 11.15 5.64
CA ARG A 317 -6.30 10.10 5.36
C ARG A 317 -7.19 10.51 4.19
N ILE A 318 -7.55 9.54 3.36
CA ILE A 318 -8.51 9.66 2.26
C ILE A 318 -9.58 8.58 2.42
N GLY A 319 -10.70 8.73 1.72
CA GLY A 319 -11.79 7.75 1.76
C GLY A 319 -12.51 7.66 3.11
N VAL A 320 -12.33 8.65 4.01
CA VAL A 320 -12.99 8.68 5.33
C VAL A 320 -14.48 8.90 5.15
N GLY A 321 -15.28 7.94 5.62
CA GLY A 321 -16.73 7.96 5.48
C GLY A 321 -17.22 7.56 4.09
N LEU A 322 -16.36 7.07 3.19
CA LEU A 322 -16.71 6.88 1.78
C LEU A 322 -17.51 5.60 1.55
N LYS A 323 -18.69 5.75 0.94
CA LYS A 323 -19.63 4.67 0.65
C LYS A 323 -19.93 4.61 -0.85
N VAL A 324 -20.09 3.40 -1.38
CA VAL A 324 -20.65 3.17 -2.72
C VAL A 324 -22.16 3.41 -2.71
N LYS A 325 -22.83 2.94 -1.65
CA LYS A 325 -24.28 3.06 -1.47
C LYS A 325 -24.62 3.09 0.01
N GLU A 326 -25.65 3.85 0.36
CA GLU A 326 -26.25 3.88 1.69
C GLU A 326 -27.72 3.46 1.58
N SER A 327 -28.10 2.44 2.35
CA SER A 327 -29.50 2.08 2.57
C SER A 327 -29.78 2.11 4.08
N SER A 328 -31.06 2.21 4.47
CA SER A 328 -31.45 2.35 5.88
C SER A 328 -30.92 1.24 6.80
N ASN A 329 -30.57 0.07 6.24
CA ASN A 329 -30.21 -1.12 7.01
C ASN A 329 -28.78 -1.64 6.75
N GLN A 330 -28.07 -1.14 5.73
CA GLN A 330 -26.69 -1.54 5.45
C GLN A 330 -25.97 -0.49 4.58
N ALA A 331 -24.82 -0.02 5.05
CA ALA A 331 -23.90 0.82 4.28
C ALA A 331 -22.88 -0.07 3.55
N LEU A 332 -22.73 0.13 2.25
CA LEU A 332 -21.66 -0.47 1.45
C LEU A 332 -20.50 0.52 1.39
N TRP A 333 -19.49 0.29 2.25
CA TRP A 333 -18.26 1.08 2.28
C TRP A 333 -17.41 0.80 1.04
N VAL A 334 -16.58 1.77 0.65
CA VAL A 334 -15.60 1.58 -0.45
C VAL A 334 -14.46 0.67 -0.03
N SER A 335 -14.05 0.74 1.23
CA SER A 335 -13.08 -0.14 1.87
C SER A 335 -13.29 -0.07 3.38
N ASP A 336 -12.90 -1.11 4.10
CA ASP A 336 -12.81 -1.09 5.57
C ASP A 336 -11.61 -0.29 6.09
N HIS A 337 -10.68 0.03 5.21
CA HIS A 337 -9.57 0.95 5.45
C HIS A 337 -9.87 2.37 4.93
N TYR A 338 -9.34 3.36 5.65
CA TYR A 338 -9.01 4.65 5.09
C TYR A 338 -7.73 4.53 4.27
N GLY A 339 -7.67 5.18 3.11
CA GLY A 339 -6.42 5.31 2.38
C GLY A 339 -5.53 6.39 2.99
N LEU A 340 -4.27 6.44 2.57
CA LEU A 340 -3.32 7.49 2.92
C LEU A 340 -2.77 8.17 1.66
N GLU A 341 -2.56 9.48 1.73
CA GLU A 341 -1.84 10.24 0.72
C GLU A 341 -0.68 11.04 1.32
N THR A 342 0.45 11.07 0.62
CA THR A 342 1.60 11.95 0.97
C THR A 342 2.32 12.43 -0.29
N THR A 343 3.30 13.31 -0.11
CA THR A 343 4.20 13.75 -1.18
C THR A 343 5.66 13.51 -0.79
N LEU A 344 6.41 12.88 -1.69
CA LEU A 344 7.87 12.86 -1.64
C LEU A 344 8.43 13.97 -2.53
N ARG A 345 9.33 14.80 -2.00
CA ARG A 345 9.93 15.93 -2.72
C ARG A 345 11.45 15.87 -2.62
N MET A 346 12.13 15.94 -3.75
CA MET A 346 13.58 16.10 -3.80
C MET A 346 13.97 17.47 -3.22
N LEU A 347 15.05 17.51 -2.46
CA LEU A 347 15.59 18.73 -1.87
C LEU A 347 16.65 19.31 -2.80
N LYS A 348 16.81 20.64 -2.79
CA LYS A 348 17.94 21.27 -3.48
C LYS A 348 19.24 20.70 -2.92
N PRO A 349 20.23 20.34 -3.75
CA PRO A 349 21.55 19.97 -3.27
C PRO A 349 22.11 21.11 -2.42
N ARG A 350 22.78 20.76 -1.32
CA ARG A 350 23.47 21.78 -0.51
C ARG A 350 24.53 22.42 -1.40
N SER A 351 24.49 23.74 -1.57
CA SER A 351 25.61 24.47 -2.17
C SER A 351 26.82 24.23 -1.29
N ASN A 352 27.91 23.68 -1.85
CA ASN A 352 29.19 23.68 -1.17
C ASN A 352 29.58 25.14 -0.93
N SER A 353 29.40 25.63 0.29
CA SER A 353 30.06 26.84 0.74
C SER A 353 31.56 26.53 0.71
N SER A 354 32.22 27.09 -0.30
CA SER A 354 33.67 27.03 -0.48
C SER A 354 34.39 27.73 0.66
#